data_AF-A0A0N1FVE7-F1
#
_entry.id   AF-A0A0N1FVE7-F1
#
_cell.length_a   1.000
_cell.length_b   1.000
_cell.length_c   1.000
_cell.angle_alpha   90.00
_cell.angle_beta   90.00
_cell.angle_gamma   90.00
#
_symmetry.space_group_name_H-M   'P 1'
#
loop_
_entity.id
_entity.type
_entity.pdbx_description
1 polymer ?
#
loop_
_entity_poly.entity_id
_entity_poly.type
_entity_poly.pdbx_seq_one_letter_code
_entity_poly.pdbx_strand_id
1 'polypeptide(L)' 'MDIPTLAELLRETEEHHGPYEASAPKHHWSEWYAAYIVARENGRAPDEAADDAALHMESLRR' A
#
# COMPACT_ATOMS: atom_id res chain seq x y z
N MET A 1 -4.38 15.43 19.20
CA MET A 1 -4.23 14.00 19.59
C MET A 1 -2.88 13.87 20.27
N ASP A 2 -2.80 13.15 21.39
CA ASP A 2 -1.53 12.86 22.06
C ASP A 2 -0.97 11.49 21.62
N ILE A 3 0.27 11.20 22.02
CA ILE A 3 0.97 9.97 21.64
C ILE A 3 0.21 8.71 22.12
N PRO A 4 -0.26 8.62 23.38
CA PRO A 4 -1.00 7.45 23.84
C PRO A 4 -2.27 7.19 23.03
N THR A 5 -3.07 8.23 22.76
CA THR A 5 -4.29 8.09 21.96
C THR A 5 -3.97 7.62 20.54
N LEU A 6 -2.91 8.15 19.93
CA LEU A 6 -2.48 7.72 18.60
C LEU A 6 -2.01 6.26 18.60
N ALA A 7 -1.26 5.83 19.61
CA ALA A 7 -0.77 4.46 19.70
C ALA A 7 -1.91 3.43 19.81
N GLU A 8 -2.99 3.75 20.53
CA GLU A 8 -4.17 2.89 20.62
C GLU A 8 -4.88 2.75 19.27
N LEU A 9 -5.04 3.86 18.54
CA LEU A 9 -5.64 3.85 17.20
C LEU A 9 -4.79 3.11 16.17
N LEU A 10 -3.46 3.25 16.24
CA LEU A 10 -2.55 2.51 15.38
C LEU A 10 -2.62 1.00 15.67
N ARG A 11 -2.68 0.59 16.95
CA ARG A 11 -2.88 -0.82 17.32
C ARG A 11 -4.21 -1.37 16.79
N GLU A 12 -5.30 -0.64 16.96
CA GLU A 12 -6.60 -1.02 16.39
C GLU A 12 -6.52 -1.17 14.86
N THR A 13 -5.82 -0.25 14.19
CA THR A 13 -5.61 -0.30 12.74
C THR A 13 -4.80 -1.54 12.32
N GLU A 14 -3.73 -1.85 13.05
CA GLU A 14 -2.91 -3.06 12.84
C GLU A 14 -3.73 -4.34 13.01
N GLU A 15 -4.58 -4.42 14.05
CA GLU A 15 -5.46 -5.56 14.31
C GLU A 15 -6.48 -5.80 13.18
N HIS A 16 -6.98 -4.74 12.56
CA HIS A 16 -7.88 -4.84 11.41
C HIS A 16 -7.15 -5.10 10.08
N HIS A 17 -5.93 -4.58 9.91
CA HIS A 17 -5.11 -4.77 8.70
C HIS A 17 -4.45 -6.16 8.66
N GLY A 18 -4.03 -6.70 9.81
CA GLY A 18 -3.34 -7.99 9.92
C GLY A 18 -4.06 -9.17 9.24
N PRO A 19 -5.37 -9.36 9.43
CA PRO A 19 -6.14 -10.39 8.74
C PRO A 19 -6.14 -10.26 7.21
N TYR A 20 -6.15 -9.03 6.68
CA TYR A 20 -5.99 -8.79 5.24
C TYR A 20 -4.59 -9.20 4.79
N GLU A 21 -3.53 -8.72 5.45
CA GLU A 21 -2.14 -9.03 5.11
C GLU A 21 -1.86 -10.55 5.16
N ALA A 22 -2.43 -11.25 6.14
CA ALA A 22 -2.25 -12.69 6.34
C ALA A 22 -2.93 -13.55 5.27
N SER A 23 -4.02 -13.06 4.66
CA SER A 23 -4.80 -13.77 3.64
C SER A 23 -4.50 -13.29 2.22
N ALA A 24 -3.95 -12.09 2.06
CA ALA A 24 -3.53 -11.57 0.78
C ALA A 24 -2.40 -12.42 0.18
N PRO A 25 -2.30 -12.52 -1.15
CA PRO A 25 -1.14 -13.09 -1.80
C PRO A 25 0.14 -12.43 -1.29
N LYS A 26 1.20 -13.23 -1.11
CA LYS A 26 2.53 -12.70 -0.77
C LYS A 26 2.89 -11.64 -1.79
N HIS A 27 3.27 -10.48 -1.29
CA HIS A 27 3.67 -9.36 -2.10
C HIS A 27 4.87 -8.68 -1.45
N HIS A 28 5.66 -8.00 -2.27
CA HIS A 28 6.71 -7.12 -1.80
C HIS A 28 6.29 -5.70 -2.12
N TRP A 29 6.24 -4.83 -1.10
CA TRP A 29 5.93 -3.41 -1.29
C TRP A 29 6.91 -2.72 -2.27
N SER A 30 8.10 -3.28 -2.47
CA SER A 30 9.04 -2.83 -3.52
C SER A 30 8.46 -2.89 -4.93
N GLU A 31 7.59 -3.87 -5.23
CA GLU A 31 6.90 -3.95 -6.54
C GLU A 31 5.95 -2.77 -6.73
N TRP A 32 5.18 -2.44 -5.69
CA TRP A 32 4.29 -1.27 -5.71
C TRP A 32 5.11 0.04 -5.81
N TYR A 33 6.18 0.19 -5.03
CA TYR A 33 7.05 1.37 -5.09
C TYR A 33 7.71 1.53 -6.47
N ALA A 34 8.17 0.44 -7.08
CA ALA A 34 8.77 0.47 -8.41
C ALA A 34 7.75 0.97 -9.45
N ALA A 35 6.54 0.41 -9.47
CA ALA A 35 5.48 0.84 -10.38
C ALA A 35 5.08 2.30 -10.15
N TYR A 36 4.96 2.72 -8.89
CA TYR A 36 4.68 4.11 -8.53
C TYR A 36 5.76 5.06 -9.03
N ILE A 37 7.04 4.77 -8.77
CA ILE A 37 8.17 5.61 -9.16
C ILE A 37 8.24 5.72 -10.69
N VAL A 38 8.07 4.61 -11.42
CA VAL A 38 8.04 4.63 -12.89
C VAL A 38 6.88 5.50 -13.41
N ALA A 39 5.69 5.41 -12.82
CA ALA A 39 4.57 6.28 -13.17
C ALA A 39 4.90 7.77 -12.92
N ARG A 40 5.54 8.09 -11.79
CA ARG A 40 5.99 9.46 -11.47
C ARG A 40 7.06 9.95 -12.45
N GLU A 41 8.02 9.11 -12.85
CA GLU A 41 9.02 9.45 -13.86
C GLU A 41 8.39 9.71 -15.24
N ASN A 42 7.27 9.04 -15.54
CA ASN A 42 6.48 9.27 -16.75
C ASN A 42 5.54 10.49 -16.66
N GLY A 43 5.61 11.27 -15.57
CA GLY A 43 4.86 12.53 -15.41
C GLY A 43 3.45 12.38 -14.85
N ARG A 44 3.08 11.20 -14.33
CA ARG A 44 1.79 10.99 -13.65
C ARG A 44 1.69 11.82 -12.37
N ALA A 45 0.49 12.31 -12.09
CA ALA A 45 0.18 12.90 -10.79
C ALA A 45 0.29 11.84 -9.66
N PRO A 46 0.47 12.24 -8.39
CA PRO A 46 0.60 11.29 -7.28
C PRO A 46 -0.53 10.27 -7.18
N ASP A 47 -1.78 10.69 -7.39
CA ASP A 47 -2.94 9.80 -7.30
C ASP A 47 -2.99 8.83 -8.50
N GLU A 48 -2.73 9.31 -9.71
CA GLU A 48 -2.64 8.45 -10.90
C GLU A 48 -1.51 7.41 -10.79
N ALA A 49 -0.38 7.78 -10.19
CA ALA A 49 0.72 6.86 -9.96
C ALA A 49 0.38 5.81 -8.89
N ALA A 50 -0.43 6.16 -7.90
CA ALA A 50 -0.92 5.21 -6.90
C ALA A 50 -1.89 4.20 -7.54
N ASP A 51 -2.77 4.67 -8.43
CA ASP A 51 -3.68 3.82 -9.21
C ASP A 51 -2.89 2.87 -10.14
N ASP A 52 -1.90 3.39 -10.88
CA ASP A 52 -1.05 2.58 -11.76
C ASP A 52 -0.28 1.50 -10.96
N ALA A 53 0.21 1.84 -9.76
CA ALA A 53 0.88 0.89 -8.87
C ALA A 53 -0.07 -0.16 -8.28
N ALA A 54 -1.31 0.22 -7.93
CA ALA A 54 -2.34 -0.72 -7.49
C ALA A 54 -2.68 -1.74 -8.60
N LEU A 55 -2.87 -1.27 -9.84
CA LEU A 55 -3.11 -2.12 -11.01
C LEU A 55 -1.95 -3.08 -11.27
N HIS A 56 -0.71 -2.63 -11.07
CA HIS A 56 0.46 -3.51 -11.16
C HIS A 56 0.39 -4.64 -10.12
N MET A 57 0.07 -4.33 -8.86
CA MET A 57 -0.07 -5.34 -7.82
C MET A 57 -1.19 -6.33 -8.10
N GLU A 58 -2.30 -5.90 -8.69
CA GLU A 58 -3.37 -6.79 -9.14
C GLU A 58 -2.90 -7.73 -10.26
N SER A 59 -2.03 -7.26 -11.15
CA SER A 59 -1.49 -8.07 -12.24
C SER A 59 -0.59 -9.21 -11.74
N LEU A 60 0.13 -9.01 -10.63
CA LEU A 60 1.00 -10.01 -10.00
C LEU A 60 0.23 -11.11 -9.26
N ARG A 61 -1.07 -10.92 -9.02
CA ARG A 61 -1.94 -11.90 -8.32
C ARG A 61 -2.53 -12.95 -9.26
N ARG A 62 -2.23 -12.92 -10.56
CA ARG A 62 -2.78 -13.82 -11.60
C ARG A 62 -1.92 -15.05 -11.84
#